data_AF-A0A7T5UI25-F1
#
_entry.id   AF-A0A7T5UI25-F1
#
_cell.length_a   1.000
_cell.length_b   1.000
_cell.length_c   1.000
_cell.angle_alpha   90.00
_cell.angle_beta   90.00
_cell.angle_gamma   90.00
#
_symmetry.space_group_name_H-M   'P 1'
#
loop_
_entity.id
_entity.type
_entity.pdbx_description
1 polymer ?
#
loop_
_entity_poly.entity_id
_entity_poly.type
_entity_poly.pdbx_seq_one_letter_code
_entity_poly.pdbx_strand_id
1 'polypeptide(L)'
;MTNQTKYGLIGLGVLVIIVAIFVATQTGLFSGGSGQGGVASSTAPSLTEGVAFDQNIPADLRDQLSQLIADDREALSQNYDQYELWLRLAIRYKQAGDYQKAREVWEYLAYNYPDDVVSRHNLGDLYQHFTVDYVKAEQYYLAALEADMIDGVGSAGVTYLALHELYRYDYKQNTSAAADILKQGIERIAGPQAIDLNAALARYYESKGQKAEAAAAYRAAAAGAREVNNTSLAAQFEASAAALE
;
A
#
# COMPACT_ATOMS: atom_id res chain seq x y z
N MET A 1 -51.66 -49.67 -3.69
CA MET A 1 -50.51 -50.23 -2.96
C MET A 1 -49.26 -49.49 -3.47
N THR A 2 -48.92 -48.28 -3.00
CA THR A 2 -48.06 -47.95 -1.82
C THR A 2 -46.75 -48.75 -1.82
N ASN A 3 -45.54 -48.19 -1.87
CA ASN A 3 -44.88 -47.11 -1.09
C ASN A 3 -43.71 -46.54 -1.94
N GLN A 4 -43.37 -45.25 -2.04
CA GLN A 4 -43.05 -44.19 -1.07
C GLN A 4 -41.85 -44.48 -0.13
N THR A 5 -40.87 -43.55 -0.16
CA THR A 5 -39.70 -43.33 0.74
C THR A 5 -38.54 -44.34 0.68
N LYS A 6 -37.26 -43.95 0.63
CA LYS A 6 -36.57 -42.85 1.35
C LYS A 6 -35.39 -42.27 0.54
N TYR A 7 -35.47 -41.00 0.16
CA TYR A 7 -34.29 -40.14 0.05
C TYR A 7 -34.05 -39.53 1.44
N GLY A 8 -32.91 -39.86 2.04
CA GLY A 8 -32.50 -39.29 3.33
C GLY A 8 -31.84 -37.93 3.15
N LEU A 9 -32.45 -36.90 3.75
CA LEU A 9 -31.81 -35.63 4.09
C LEU A 9 -30.80 -35.85 5.22
N ILE A 10 -29.49 -35.69 4.98
CA ILE A 10 -28.45 -35.15 5.90
C ILE A 10 -27.23 -34.83 5.00
N GLY A 11 -26.61 -33.65 4.94
CA GLY A 11 -26.83 -32.36 5.57
C GLY A 11 -26.15 -31.29 4.72
N LEU A 12 -26.72 -30.10 4.73
CA LEU A 12 -26.09 -28.87 4.24
C LEU A 12 -24.81 -28.63 5.07
N GLY A 13 -23.67 -28.98 4.50
CA GLY A 13 -22.35 -28.56 4.96
C GLY A 13 -21.93 -27.30 4.20
N VAL A 14 -21.97 -26.19 4.92
CA VAL A 14 -21.72 -24.82 4.47
C VAL A 14 -20.40 -24.69 3.72
N LEU A 15 -20.49 -24.32 2.43
CA LEU A 15 -19.39 -23.71 1.70
C LEU A 15 -19.17 -22.31 2.29
N VAL A 16 -18.21 -22.16 3.19
CA VAL A 16 -17.80 -20.84 3.70
C VAL A 16 -16.99 -20.17 2.60
N ILE A 17 -17.68 -19.58 1.63
CA ILE A 17 -17.11 -18.51 0.81
C ILE A 17 -17.20 -17.26 1.69
N ILE A 18 -16.07 -16.80 2.23
CA ILE A 18 -16.00 -15.47 2.83
C ILE A 18 -15.96 -14.47 1.67
N VAL A 19 -17.12 -14.20 1.06
CA VAL A 19 -17.36 -12.91 0.40
C VAL A 19 -17.83 -11.98 1.51
N ALA A 20 -16.92 -11.19 2.05
CA ALA A 20 -17.30 -10.06 2.89
C ALA A 20 -17.94 -8.99 1.98
N ILE A 21 -19.24 -9.13 1.74
CA ILE A 21 -20.09 -8.06 1.22
C ILE A 21 -20.24 -7.05 2.35
N PHE A 22 -19.41 -6.02 2.36
CA PHE A 22 -19.66 -4.83 3.16
C PHE A 22 -20.53 -3.87 2.34
N VAL A 23 -21.83 -4.13 2.28
CA VAL A 23 -22.80 -3.12 1.86
C VAL A 23 -23.06 -2.23 3.06
N ALA A 24 -22.22 -1.21 3.22
CA ALA A 24 -22.60 0.00 3.93
C ALA A 24 -23.18 0.96 2.89
N THR A 25 -24.51 0.98 2.78
CA THR A 25 -25.20 2.08 2.10
C THR A 25 -24.98 3.35 2.91
N GLN A 26 -24.01 4.16 2.50
CA GLN A 26 -23.98 5.60 2.81
C GLN A 26 -24.03 6.37 1.50
N THR A 27 -25.17 6.28 0.82
CA THR A 27 -25.61 7.35 -0.08
C THR A 27 -26.17 8.46 0.82
N GLY A 28 -25.33 9.41 1.18
CA GLY A 28 -25.75 10.54 2.01
C GLY A 28 -24.63 11.50 2.37
N LEU A 29 -24.47 12.55 1.54
CA LEU A 29 -24.03 13.89 1.93
C LEU A 29 -22.52 14.08 2.20
N PHE A 30 -21.77 14.19 1.10
CA PHE A 30 -20.77 15.26 0.99
C PHE A 30 -21.52 16.59 0.88
N SER A 31 -21.96 17.14 2.02
CA SER A 31 -22.35 18.55 2.10
C SER A 31 -21.79 19.18 3.38
N GLY A 32 -20.91 20.16 3.18
CA GLY A 32 -20.56 21.26 4.08
C GLY A 32 -20.69 21.02 5.59
N GLY A 33 -19.57 20.75 6.23
CA GLY A 33 -19.42 20.84 7.68
C GLY A 33 -17.95 21.03 8.03
N SER A 34 -17.57 22.25 8.40
CA SER A 34 -16.24 22.63 8.86
C SER A 34 -15.78 21.77 10.03
N GLY A 35 -14.92 20.81 9.76
CA GLY A 35 -14.16 20.01 10.71
C GLY A 35 -13.02 19.36 9.94
N GLN A 36 -11.77 19.59 10.36
CA GLN A 36 -10.55 19.15 9.68
C GLN A 36 -10.52 17.63 9.46
N GLY A 37 -11.07 17.17 8.34
CA GLY A 37 -10.83 15.87 7.73
C GLY A 37 -10.12 16.13 6.41
N GLY A 38 -8.91 15.60 6.24
CA GLY A 38 -8.16 15.73 4.99
C GLY A 38 -8.87 14.94 3.90
N VAL A 39 -9.73 15.60 3.13
CA VAL A 39 -10.27 15.09 1.88
C VAL A 39 -9.36 15.59 0.78
N ALA A 40 -9.03 14.71 -0.17
CA ALA A 40 -8.29 15.04 -1.38
C ALA A 40 -8.80 16.37 -2.00
N SER A 41 -7.88 17.23 -2.42
CA SER A 41 -8.17 18.63 -2.75
C SER A 41 -8.33 18.82 -4.25
N SER A 42 -9.46 19.39 -4.68
CA SER A 42 -9.64 19.84 -6.07
C SER A 42 -8.80 21.08 -6.40
N THR A 43 -8.32 21.81 -5.39
CA THR A 43 -7.60 23.07 -5.56
C THR A 43 -6.10 22.81 -5.74
N ALA A 44 -5.53 23.37 -6.80
CA ALA A 44 -4.11 23.26 -7.08
C ALA A 44 -3.27 23.86 -5.93
N PRO A 45 -2.20 23.18 -5.49
CA PRO A 45 -1.27 23.67 -4.49
C PRO A 45 -0.58 24.97 -4.91
N SER A 46 -0.18 25.78 -3.93
CA SER A 46 0.54 27.02 -4.18
C SER A 46 1.92 26.77 -4.79
N LEU A 47 2.21 27.45 -5.91
CA LEU A 47 3.50 27.40 -6.59
C LEU A 47 4.47 28.52 -6.14
N THR A 48 4.03 29.45 -5.30
CA THR A 48 4.81 30.65 -4.94
C THR A 48 5.26 30.67 -3.49
N GLU A 49 4.66 29.85 -2.63
CA GLU A 49 5.04 29.76 -1.22
C GLU A 49 6.47 29.24 -1.02
N GLY A 50 7.15 29.74 0.01
CA GLY A 50 8.49 29.29 0.37
C GLY A 50 8.54 27.79 0.72
N VAL A 51 9.72 27.19 0.61
CA VAL A 51 9.97 25.76 0.93
C VAL A 51 10.61 25.65 2.30
N ALA A 52 10.05 24.82 3.18
CA ALA A 52 10.64 24.50 4.47
C ALA A 52 11.66 23.36 4.32
N PHE A 53 12.94 23.66 4.51
CA PHE A 53 14.00 22.64 4.46
C PHE A 53 14.28 22.06 5.84
N ASP A 54 14.37 20.74 5.92
CA ASP A 54 14.87 20.05 7.11
C ASP A 54 16.30 20.52 7.43
N GLN A 55 16.60 20.65 8.72
CA GLN A 55 17.88 21.17 9.21
C GLN A 55 19.06 20.27 8.84
N ASN A 56 18.82 18.97 8.62
CA ASN A 56 19.83 17.98 8.29
C ASN A 56 20.20 17.95 6.80
N ILE A 57 19.51 18.74 5.96
CA ILE A 57 19.80 18.84 4.52
C ILE A 57 21.08 19.68 4.32
N PRO A 58 22.12 19.14 3.67
CA PRO A 58 23.32 19.88 3.29
C PRO A 58 23.01 21.13 2.45
N ALA A 59 23.80 22.19 2.60
CA ALA A 59 23.53 23.47 1.94
C ALA A 59 23.55 23.37 0.41
N ASP A 60 24.48 22.61 -0.15
CA ASP A 60 24.58 22.34 -1.59
C ASP A 60 23.35 21.58 -2.11
N LEU A 61 22.83 20.62 -1.34
CA LEU A 61 21.59 19.91 -1.68
C LEU A 61 20.37 20.84 -1.57
N ARG A 62 20.34 21.73 -0.58
CA ARG A 62 19.28 22.74 -0.43
C ARG A 62 19.21 23.66 -1.66
N ASP A 63 20.36 24.12 -2.13
CA ASP A 63 20.44 25.00 -3.30
C ASP A 63 19.97 24.27 -4.57
N GLN A 64 20.43 23.03 -4.77
CA GLN A 64 19.98 22.19 -5.89
C GLN A 64 18.47 21.92 -5.84
N LEU A 65 17.93 21.50 -4.69
CA LEU A 65 16.50 21.27 -4.52
C LEU A 65 15.69 22.54 -4.73
N SER A 66 16.17 23.69 -4.26
CA SER A 66 15.51 24.99 -4.47
C SER A 66 15.39 25.32 -5.95
N GLN A 67 16.47 25.12 -6.73
CA GLN A 67 16.45 25.34 -8.17
C GLN A 67 15.47 24.38 -8.86
N LEU A 68 15.56 23.08 -8.56
CA LEU A 68 14.68 22.06 -9.15
C LEU A 68 13.20 22.31 -8.85
N ILE A 69 12.88 22.73 -7.62
CA ILE A 69 11.53 23.10 -7.22
C ILE A 69 11.06 24.35 -7.98
N ALA A 70 11.92 25.36 -8.13
CA ALA A 70 11.59 26.56 -8.89
C ALA A 70 11.30 26.23 -10.37
N ASP A 71 12.12 25.38 -10.99
CA ASP A 71 11.93 24.95 -12.39
C ASP A 71 10.60 24.20 -12.59
N ASP A 72 10.25 23.29 -11.67
CA ASP A 72 8.96 22.57 -11.73
C ASP A 72 7.78 23.52 -11.56
N ARG A 73 7.87 24.47 -10.62
CA ARG A 73 6.83 25.48 -10.38
C ARG A 73 6.67 26.41 -11.58
N GLU A 74 7.76 26.83 -12.21
CA GLU A 74 7.70 27.63 -13.43
C GLU A 74 7.01 26.85 -14.56
N ALA A 75 7.40 25.60 -14.79
CA ALA A 75 6.76 24.76 -15.80
C ALA A 75 5.27 24.55 -15.54
N LEU A 76 4.90 24.25 -14.28
CA LEU A 76 3.50 24.09 -13.86
C LEU A 76 2.70 25.39 -13.96
N SER A 77 3.32 26.56 -13.77
CA SER A 77 2.65 27.85 -13.93
C SER A 77 2.17 28.11 -15.35
N GLN A 78 2.82 27.49 -16.35
CA GLN A 78 2.43 27.57 -17.76
C GLN A 78 1.35 26.55 -18.12
N ASN A 79 1.37 25.36 -17.50
CA ASN A 79 0.35 24.34 -17.68
C ASN A 79 0.20 23.47 -16.42
N TYR A 80 -0.97 23.56 -15.79
CA TYR A 80 -1.30 22.84 -14.56
C TYR A 80 -1.71 21.38 -14.78
N ASP A 81 -2.06 20.99 -16.01
CA ASP A 81 -2.47 19.62 -16.35
C ASP A 81 -1.26 18.79 -16.76
N GLN A 82 -0.38 18.57 -15.78
CA GLN A 82 0.90 17.89 -15.96
C GLN A 82 1.18 16.98 -14.77
N TYR A 83 0.54 15.81 -14.77
CA TYR A 83 0.66 14.79 -13.72
C TYR A 83 2.11 14.55 -13.28
N GLU A 84 2.99 14.26 -14.24
CA GLU A 84 4.40 13.96 -13.97
C GLU A 84 5.16 15.12 -13.32
N LEU A 85 4.81 16.37 -13.66
CA LEU A 85 5.44 17.55 -13.05
C LEU A 85 4.99 17.71 -11.60
N TRP A 86 3.69 17.54 -11.33
CA TRP A 86 3.16 17.58 -9.97
C TRP A 86 3.74 16.46 -9.12
N LEU A 87 3.79 15.22 -9.61
CA LEU A 87 4.33 14.09 -8.87
C LEU A 87 5.81 14.32 -8.51
N ARG A 88 6.59 14.80 -9.48
CA ARG A 88 8.00 15.14 -9.26
C ARG A 88 8.17 16.28 -8.25
N LEU A 89 7.32 17.30 -8.31
CA LEU A 89 7.34 18.41 -7.37
C LEU A 89 7.07 17.92 -5.93
N ALA A 90 6.09 17.03 -5.75
CA ALA A 90 5.79 16.43 -4.45
C ALA A 90 6.97 15.62 -3.88
N ILE A 91 7.62 14.83 -4.74
CA ILE A 91 8.82 14.06 -4.36
C ILE A 91 9.95 15.01 -3.91
N ARG A 92 10.16 16.13 -4.62
CA ARG A 92 11.17 17.13 -4.25
C ARG A 92 10.84 17.85 -2.95
N TYR A 93 9.57 18.14 -2.68
CA TYR A 93 9.16 18.63 -1.35
C TYR A 93 9.44 17.61 -0.25
N LYS A 94 9.16 16.32 -0.48
CA LYS A 94 9.49 15.26 0.47
C LYS A 94 11.01 15.19 0.72
N GLN A 95 11.82 15.28 -0.33
CA GLN A 95 13.29 15.30 -0.25
C GLN A 95 13.82 16.53 0.51
N ALA A 96 13.14 17.67 0.39
CA ALA A 96 13.46 18.87 1.17
C ALA A 96 13.07 18.74 2.65
N GLY A 97 12.22 17.76 3.00
CA GLY A 97 11.60 17.65 4.32
C GLY A 97 10.33 18.49 4.49
N ASP A 98 9.85 19.12 3.42
CA ASP A 98 8.59 19.87 3.41
C ASP A 98 7.41 18.91 3.21
N TYR A 99 7.14 18.09 4.23
CA TYR A 99 6.09 17.07 4.19
C TYR A 99 4.70 17.69 4.03
N GLN A 100 4.48 18.91 4.53
CA GLN A 100 3.21 19.58 4.33
C GLN A 100 2.96 19.85 2.84
N LYS A 101 3.95 20.41 2.12
CA LYS A 101 3.81 20.66 0.68
C LYS A 101 3.76 19.39 -0.14
N ALA A 102 4.53 18.37 0.22
CA ALA A 102 4.45 17.06 -0.42
C ALA A 102 3.03 16.48 -0.32
N ARG A 103 2.44 16.53 0.89
CA ARG A 103 1.06 16.10 1.14
C ARG A 103 0.05 16.88 0.30
N GLU A 104 0.12 18.21 0.27
CA GLU A 104 -0.82 19.04 -0.50
C GLU A 104 -0.83 18.66 -1.98
N VAL A 105 0.34 18.41 -2.57
CA VAL A 105 0.45 17.98 -3.97
C VAL A 105 -0.09 16.57 -4.17
N TRP A 106 0.26 15.60 -3.31
CA TRP A 106 -0.28 14.24 -3.45
C TRP A 106 -1.79 14.17 -3.20
N GLU A 107 -2.35 14.98 -2.29
CA GLU A 107 -3.80 15.09 -2.08
C GLU A 107 -4.49 15.71 -3.30
N TYR A 108 -3.84 16.66 -3.99
CA TYR A 108 -4.31 17.19 -5.26
C TYR A 108 -4.29 16.13 -6.38
N LEU A 109 -3.20 15.37 -6.50
CA LEU A 109 -3.09 14.32 -7.50
C LEU A 109 -4.09 13.18 -7.25
N ALA A 110 -4.20 12.69 -6.02
CA ALA A 110 -5.14 11.64 -5.64
C ALA A 110 -6.62 12.04 -5.83
N TYR A 111 -6.93 13.35 -5.85
CA TYR A 111 -8.27 13.85 -6.18
C TYR A 111 -8.52 13.85 -7.69
N ASN A 112 -7.58 14.41 -8.46
CA ASN A 112 -7.78 14.67 -9.89
C ASN A 112 -7.48 13.46 -10.78
N TYR A 113 -6.74 12.47 -10.26
CA TYR A 113 -6.39 11.23 -10.94
C TYR A 113 -6.91 10.04 -10.09
N PRO A 114 -8.16 9.58 -10.34
CA PRO A 114 -8.79 8.51 -9.55
C PRO A 114 -8.01 7.18 -9.54
N ASP A 115 -7.17 6.96 -10.52
CA ASP A 115 -6.32 5.79 -10.73
C ASP A 115 -4.87 5.98 -10.24
N ASP A 116 -4.52 7.15 -9.70
CA ASP A 116 -3.17 7.43 -9.18
C ASP A 116 -2.80 6.59 -7.94
N VAL A 117 -2.16 5.46 -8.20
CA VAL A 117 -1.65 4.57 -7.16
C VAL A 117 -0.48 5.20 -6.40
N VAL A 118 0.36 5.97 -7.10
CA VAL A 118 1.64 6.46 -6.59
C VAL A 118 1.45 7.51 -5.51
N SER A 119 0.62 8.53 -5.76
CA SER A 119 0.36 9.58 -4.76
C SER A 119 -0.37 9.03 -3.54
N ARG A 120 -1.31 8.08 -3.73
CA ARG A 120 -1.99 7.42 -2.61
C ARG A 120 -1.03 6.59 -1.77
N HIS A 121 -0.14 5.82 -2.40
CA HIS A 121 0.91 5.10 -1.67
C HIS A 121 1.82 6.07 -0.90
N ASN A 122 2.26 7.15 -1.54
CA ASN A 122 3.12 8.15 -0.92
C ASN A 122 2.43 8.89 0.24
N LEU A 123 1.12 9.12 0.16
CA LEU A 123 0.35 9.65 1.29
C LEU A 123 0.32 8.65 2.46
N GLY A 124 0.13 7.36 2.18
CA GLY A 124 0.26 6.30 3.17
C GLY A 124 1.60 6.37 3.93
N ASP A 125 2.70 6.41 3.16
CA ASP A 125 4.08 6.52 3.68
C ASP A 125 4.28 7.80 4.50
N LEU A 126 3.79 8.94 4.00
CA LEU A 126 3.88 10.21 4.69
C LEU A 126 3.14 10.19 6.03
N TYR A 127 1.94 9.62 6.05
CA TYR A 127 1.13 9.51 7.24
C TYR A 127 1.69 8.50 8.24
N GLN A 128 2.32 7.42 7.79
CA GLN A 128 2.97 6.45 8.69
C GLN A 128 4.24 7.03 9.33
N HIS A 129 5.15 7.59 8.54
CA HIS A 129 6.53 7.83 9.00
C HIS A 129 6.81 9.27 9.43
N PHE A 130 6.07 10.26 8.94
CA PHE A 130 6.41 11.67 9.13
C PHE A 130 5.38 12.43 9.96
N THR A 131 4.09 12.19 9.71
CA THR A 131 3.01 12.85 10.48
C THR A 131 2.37 11.94 11.52
N VAL A 132 2.66 10.64 11.48
CA VAL A 132 2.29 9.62 12.48
C VAL A 132 0.77 9.57 12.72
N ASP A 133 -0.01 9.58 11.63
CA ASP A 133 -1.45 9.35 11.63
C ASP A 133 -1.74 8.00 10.97
N TYR A 134 -1.69 6.93 11.77
CA TYR A 134 -1.80 5.57 11.28
C TYR A 134 -3.17 5.23 10.69
N VAL A 135 -4.22 5.93 11.13
CA VAL A 135 -5.56 5.75 10.55
C VAL A 135 -5.57 6.24 9.11
N LYS A 136 -4.99 7.43 8.86
CA LYS A 136 -4.85 7.94 7.50
C LYS A 136 -3.85 7.14 6.67
N ALA A 137 -2.76 6.67 7.27
CA ALA A 137 -1.81 5.81 6.57
C ALA A 137 -2.50 4.57 6.01
N GLU A 138 -3.27 3.85 6.84
CA GLU A 138 -4.07 2.70 6.42
C GLU A 138 -5.07 3.09 5.32
N GLN A 139 -5.82 4.18 5.49
CA GLN A 139 -6.79 4.64 4.50
C GLN A 139 -6.15 4.88 3.12
N TYR A 140 -5.02 5.58 3.07
CA TYR A 140 -4.35 5.90 1.81
C TYR A 140 -3.68 4.69 1.15
N TYR A 141 -3.08 3.79 1.94
CA TYR A 141 -2.57 2.54 1.38
C TYR A 141 -3.69 1.65 0.82
N LEU A 142 -4.83 1.53 1.51
CA LEU A 142 -5.98 0.79 0.99
C LEU A 142 -6.55 1.44 -0.28
N ALA A 143 -6.63 2.77 -0.32
CA ALA A 143 -7.06 3.50 -1.51
C ALA A 143 -6.06 3.32 -2.69
N ALA A 144 -4.75 3.19 -2.42
CA ALA A 144 -3.77 2.84 -3.44
C ALA A 144 -4.01 1.44 -4.01
N LEU A 145 -4.34 0.45 -3.15
CA LEU A 145 -4.69 -0.90 -3.62
C LEU A 145 -5.97 -0.92 -4.47
N GLU A 146 -6.96 -0.09 -4.15
CA GLU A 146 -8.18 0.09 -4.95
C GLU A 146 -7.86 0.71 -6.31
N ALA A 147 -7.07 1.78 -6.35
CA ALA A 147 -6.64 2.43 -7.58
C ALA A 147 -5.82 1.49 -8.49
N ASP A 148 -4.96 0.65 -7.92
CA ASP A 148 -4.16 -0.33 -8.69
C ASP A 148 -5.06 -1.37 -9.39
N MET A 149 -6.27 -1.65 -8.87
CA MET A 149 -7.23 -2.52 -9.57
C MET A 149 -7.78 -1.88 -10.85
N ILE A 150 -7.73 -0.55 -10.96
CA ILE A 150 -8.22 0.22 -12.10
C ILE A 150 -7.14 0.31 -13.18
N ASP A 151 -5.90 0.64 -12.80
CA ASP A 151 -4.81 0.94 -13.75
C ASP A 151 -3.90 -0.26 -14.05
N GLY A 152 -3.83 -1.25 -13.16
CA GLY A 152 -3.07 -2.49 -13.39
C GLY A 152 -1.54 -2.32 -13.44
N VAL A 153 -1.00 -1.25 -12.84
CA VAL A 153 0.44 -0.90 -12.85
C VAL A 153 1.31 -1.97 -12.19
N GLY A 154 0.73 -2.88 -11.41
CA GLY A 154 1.45 -4.00 -10.78
C GLY A 154 2.26 -3.58 -9.56
N SER A 155 1.89 -2.46 -8.91
CA SER A 155 2.59 -1.92 -7.74
C SER A 155 1.98 -2.37 -6.40
N ALA A 156 0.86 -3.10 -6.45
CA ALA A 156 0.16 -3.61 -5.26
C ALA A 156 1.08 -4.34 -4.27
N GLY A 157 2.10 -5.06 -4.74
CA GLY A 157 3.05 -5.77 -3.88
C GLY A 157 3.74 -4.86 -2.87
N VAL A 158 4.20 -3.68 -3.30
CA VAL A 158 4.85 -2.69 -2.43
C VAL A 158 3.86 -2.15 -1.40
N THR A 159 2.62 -1.90 -1.80
CA THR A 159 1.57 -1.41 -0.89
C THR A 159 1.14 -2.46 0.13
N TYR A 160 1.06 -3.74 -0.24
CA TYR A 160 0.83 -4.83 0.71
C TYR A 160 1.96 -4.97 1.74
N LEU A 161 3.22 -4.79 1.32
CA LEU A 161 4.36 -4.77 2.22
C LEU A 161 4.31 -3.57 3.17
N ALA A 162 3.96 -2.38 2.68
CA ALA A 162 3.82 -1.20 3.53
C ALA A 162 2.71 -1.36 4.58
N LEU A 163 1.54 -1.88 4.19
CA LEU A 163 0.47 -2.21 5.14
C LEU A 163 0.90 -3.29 6.14
N HIS A 164 1.66 -4.29 5.70
CA HIS A 164 2.23 -5.30 6.60
C HIS A 164 3.12 -4.65 7.66
N GLU A 165 4.01 -3.74 7.24
CA GLU A 165 4.91 -3.03 8.16
C GLU A 165 4.14 -2.14 9.13
N LEU A 166 3.19 -1.35 8.62
CA LEU A 166 2.26 -0.57 9.45
C LEU A 166 1.60 -1.45 10.51
N TYR A 167 1.03 -2.59 10.11
CA TYR A 167 0.32 -3.48 11.04
C TYR A 167 1.23 -4.24 12.02
N ARG A 168 2.46 -4.49 11.60
CA ARG A 168 3.44 -5.23 12.39
C ARG A 168 4.07 -4.33 13.45
N TYR A 169 4.39 -3.09 13.11
CA TYR A 169 5.25 -2.24 13.92
C TYR A 169 4.55 -1.04 14.55
N ASP A 170 3.47 -0.52 13.97
CA ASP A 170 2.98 0.82 14.34
C ASP A 170 1.49 0.82 14.74
N TYR A 171 0.66 0.04 14.05
CA TYR A 171 -0.81 0.11 14.14
C TYR A 171 -1.42 -1.28 14.23
N LYS A 172 -2.52 -1.48 14.97
CA LYS A 172 -3.19 -2.80 15.10
C LYS A 172 -2.27 -3.97 15.47
N GLN A 173 -1.20 -3.69 16.22
CA GLN A 173 -0.32 -4.70 16.79
C GLN A 173 -1.11 -5.72 17.64
N ASN A 174 -0.57 -6.92 17.81
CA ASN A 174 -1.22 -8.03 18.54
C ASN A 174 -2.52 -8.53 17.90
N THR A 175 -2.72 -8.28 16.61
CA THR A 175 -3.78 -8.87 15.79
C THR A 175 -3.19 -9.74 14.67
N SER A 176 -4.04 -10.39 13.88
CA SER A 176 -3.64 -11.11 12.67
C SER A 176 -3.40 -10.21 11.46
N ALA A 177 -3.70 -8.91 11.55
CA ALA A 177 -3.74 -7.99 10.40
C ALA A 177 -2.46 -8.00 9.56
N ALA A 178 -1.29 -8.03 10.20
CA ALA A 178 0.00 -8.07 9.51
C ALA A 178 0.18 -9.34 8.65
N ALA A 179 -0.29 -10.50 9.10
CA ALA A 179 -0.26 -11.72 8.28
C ALA A 179 -1.38 -11.71 7.23
N ASP A 180 -2.57 -11.27 7.62
CA ASP A 180 -3.76 -11.33 6.77
C ASP A 180 -3.64 -10.42 5.55
N ILE A 181 -3.00 -9.26 5.68
CA ILE A 181 -2.78 -8.37 4.53
C ILE A 181 -1.79 -8.95 3.51
N LEU A 182 -0.76 -9.66 3.98
CA LEU A 182 0.15 -10.38 3.08
C LEU A 182 -0.55 -11.53 2.36
N LYS A 183 -1.40 -12.30 3.07
CA LYS A 183 -2.19 -13.37 2.44
C LYS A 183 -3.11 -12.84 1.35
N GLN A 184 -3.82 -11.73 1.63
CA GLN A 184 -4.64 -11.05 0.63
C GLN A 184 -3.81 -10.64 -0.60
N GLY A 185 -2.61 -10.10 -0.39
CA GLY A 185 -1.71 -9.76 -1.49
C GLY A 185 -1.22 -10.96 -2.30
N ILE A 186 -0.90 -12.08 -1.62
CA ILE A 186 -0.49 -13.33 -2.27
C ILE A 186 -1.63 -13.90 -3.12
N GLU A 187 -2.87 -13.85 -2.63
CA GLU A 187 -4.06 -14.28 -3.37
C GLU A 187 -4.32 -13.40 -4.60
N ARG A 188 -4.14 -12.07 -4.49
CA ARG A 188 -4.36 -11.12 -5.60
C ARG A 188 -3.28 -11.21 -6.68
N ILE A 189 -2.00 -11.28 -6.29
CA ILE A 189 -0.86 -11.17 -7.21
C ILE A 189 -0.49 -12.54 -7.78
N ALA A 190 -0.44 -13.56 -6.94
CA ALA A 190 -0.07 -14.94 -7.25
C ALA A 190 1.28 -15.14 -7.98
N GLY A 191 1.70 -16.40 -8.08
CA GLY A 191 2.86 -16.82 -8.85
C GLY A 191 4.17 -16.13 -8.45
N PRO A 192 5.10 -15.89 -9.40
CA PRO A 192 6.42 -15.35 -9.12
C PRO A 192 6.40 -13.89 -8.64
N GLN A 193 5.33 -13.15 -8.91
CA GLN A 193 5.21 -11.76 -8.49
C GLN A 193 4.93 -11.64 -6.99
N ALA A 194 4.51 -12.73 -6.33
CA ALA A 194 4.27 -12.80 -4.90
C ALA A 194 5.48 -13.30 -4.08
N ILE A 195 6.68 -13.44 -4.67
CA ILE A 195 7.89 -13.93 -3.97
C ILE A 195 8.17 -13.10 -2.71
N ASP A 196 8.18 -11.76 -2.84
CA ASP A 196 8.51 -10.87 -1.72
C ASP A 196 7.44 -10.91 -0.61
N LEU A 197 6.17 -11.06 -0.99
CA LEU A 197 5.07 -11.21 -0.03
C LEU A 197 5.17 -12.53 0.75
N ASN A 198 5.46 -13.64 0.05
CA ASN A 198 5.68 -14.94 0.69
C ASN A 198 6.90 -14.89 1.62
N ALA A 199 7.99 -14.25 1.19
CA ALA A 199 9.19 -14.10 2.00
C ALA A 199 8.93 -13.23 3.25
N ALA A 200 8.17 -12.14 3.12
CA ALA A 200 7.75 -11.30 4.25
C ALA A 200 6.86 -12.08 5.23
N LEU A 201 5.91 -12.87 4.70
CA LEU A 201 5.00 -13.69 5.51
C LEU A 201 5.77 -14.78 6.28
N ALA A 202 6.75 -15.40 5.63
CA ALA A 202 7.63 -16.39 6.26
C ALA A 202 8.42 -15.78 7.43
N ARG A 203 9.10 -14.65 7.20
CA ARG A 203 9.84 -13.92 8.25
C ARG A 203 8.93 -13.48 9.40
N TYR A 204 7.70 -13.10 9.09
CA TYR A 204 6.73 -12.73 10.11
C TYR A 204 6.36 -13.92 11.00
N TYR A 205 5.99 -15.06 10.41
CA TYR A 205 5.69 -16.28 11.17
C TYR A 205 6.88 -16.80 11.96
N GLU A 206 8.08 -16.74 11.39
CA GLU A 206 9.32 -17.11 12.08
C GLU A 206 9.53 -16.25 13.34
N SER A 207 9.31 -14.93 13.24
CA SER A 207 9.40 -14.02 14.39
C SER A 207 8.37 -14.30 15.50
N LYS A 208 7.28 -15.00 15.18
CA LYS A 208 6.25 -15.45 16.12
C LYS A 208 6.48 -16.87 16.64
N GLY A 209 7.54 -17.54 16.20
CA GLY A 209 7.81 -18.94 16.54
C GLY A 209 6.91 -19.94 15.80
N GLN A 210 6.15 -19.49 14.80
CA GLN A 210 5.24 -20.30 14.00
C GLN A 210 6.00 -21.01 12.88
N LYS A 211 6.81 -21.99 13.27
CA LYS A 211 7.81 -22.64 12.40
C LYS A 211 7.19 -23.32 11.19
N ALA A 212 6.07 -24.02 11.36
CA ALA A 212 5.44 -24.75 10.27
C ALA A 212 4.90 -23.81 9.18
N GLU A 213 4.23 -22.73 9.58
CA GLU A 213 3.70 -21.71 8.70
C GLU A 213 4.82 -20.91 8.03
N ALA A 214 5.89 -20.59 8.76
CA ALA A 214 7.08 -19.96 8.21
C ALA A 214 7.75 -20.83 7.13
N ALA A 215 7.96 -22.12 7.41
CA ALA A 215 8.51 -23.06 6.44
C ALA A 215 7.62 -23.20 5.20
N ALA A 216 6.29 -23.25 5.36
CA ALA A 216 5.35 -23.28 4.25
C ALA A 216 5.47 -22.04 3.34
N ALA A 217 5.52 -20.85 3.94
CA ALA A 217 5.66 -19.59 3.21
C ALA A 217 7.03 -19.47 2.51
N TYR A 218 8.13 -19.90 3.14
CA TYR A 218 9.44 -19.96 2.47
C TYR A 218 9.43 -20.92 1.28
N ARG A 219 8.79 -22.09 1.38
CA ARG A 219 8.66 -23.01 0.24
C ARG A 219 7.85 -22.39 -0.91
N ALA A 220 6.81 -21.62 -0.61
CA ALA A 220 6.06 -20.87 -1.62
C ALA A 220 6.93 -19.80 -2.32
N ALA A 221 7.71 -19.04 -1.55
CA ALA A 221 8.68 -18.09 -2.11
C ALA A 221 9.74 -18.79 -2.99
N ALA A 222 10.24 -19.96 -2.56
CA ALA A 222 11.16 -20.78 -3.33
C ALA A 222 10.55 -21.25 -4.66
N ALA A 223 9.29 -21.68 -4.65
CA ALA A 223 8.58 -22.09 -5.86
C ALA A 223 8.51 -20.94 -6.88
N GLY A 224 8.08 -19.75 -6.44
CA GLY A 224 8.08 -18.55 -7.30
C GLY A 224 9.46 -18.21 -7.85
N ALA A 225 10.51 -18.29 -7.01
CA ALA A 225 11.89 -18.04 -7.46
C ALA A 225 12.37 -19.03 -8.53
N ARG A 226 11.95 -20.30 -8.46
CA ARG A 226 12.26 -21.29 -9.50
C ARG A 226 11.54 -20.99 -10.81
N GLU A 227 10.30 -20.54 -10.77
CA GLU A 227 9.52 -20.19 -11.98
C GLU A 227 10.18 -19.08 -12.80
N VAL A 228 10.89 -18.15 -12.15
CA VAL A 228 11.69 -17.10 -12.82
C VAL A 228 13.17 -17.48 -13.01
N ASN A 229 13.51 -18.77 -12.89
CA ASN A 229 14.86 -19.32 -13.03
C ASN A 229 15.92 -18.72 -12.06
N ASN A 230 15.49 -18.16 -10.93
CA ASN A 230 16.39 -17.68 -9.89
C ASN A 230 16.71 -18.80 -8.88
N THR A 231 17.54 -19.75 -9.32
CA THR A 231 17.90 -20.95 -8.55
C THR A 231 18.63 -20.64 -7.25
N SER A 232 19.46 -19.59 -7.22
CA SER A 232 20.16 -19.14 -6.01
C SER A 232 19.18 -18.66 -4.94
N LEU A 233 18.20 -17.84 -5.34
CA LEU A 233 17.18 -17.35 -4.41
C LEU A 233 16.26 -18.47 -3.92
N ALA A 234 15.87 -19.39 -4.81
CA ALA A 234 15.10 -20.57 -4.44
C ALA A 234 15.82 -21.40 -3.37
N ALA A 235 17.10 -21.70 -3.57
CA ALA A 235 17.91 -22.46 -2.63
C ALA A 235 18.04 -21.79 -1.25
N GLN A 236 18.12 -20.46 -1.19
CA GLN A 236 18.13 -19.71 0.07
C GLN A 236 16.82 -19.87 0.84
N PHE A 237 15.68 -19.79 0.16
CA PHE A 237 14.37 -20.01 0.78
C PHE A 237 14.17 -21.46 1.20
N GLU A 238 14.62 -22.44 0.42
CA GLU A 238 14.58 -23.86 0.80
C GLU A 238 15.40 -24.14 2.06
N ALA A 239 16.62 -23.60 2.14
CA ALA A 239 17.46 -23.73 3.32
C ALA A 239 16.80 -23.10 4.56
N SER A 240 16.16 -21.94 4.39
CA SER A 240 15.41 -21.26 5.46
C SER A 240 14.23 -22.10 5.92
N ALA A 241 13.49 -22.73 4.99
CA ALA A 241 12.40 -23.64 5.34
C ALA A 241 12.88 -24.89 6.08
N ALA A 242 13.99 -25.51 5.62
CA ALA A 242 14.55 -26.71 6.23
C ALA A 242 15.10 -26.47 7.65
N ALA A 243 15.62 -25.26 7.93
CA ALA A 243 16.10 -24.90 9.27
C ALA A 243 14.98 -24.75 10.33
N LEU A 244 13.72 -24.73 9.89
CA LEU A 244 12.54 -24.58 10.75
C LEU A 244 11.82 -25.91 11.04
N GLU A 245 12.22 -27.00 10.39
CA GLU A 245 11.74 -28.37 10.64
C GLU A 245 12.41 -28.99 11.87
#